data_AF-A0A8A4RZJ9-F1
#
_entry.id   AF-A0A8A4RZJ9-F1
#
_cell.length_a   1.000
_cell.length_b   1.000
_cell.length_c   1.000
_cell.angle_alpha   90.00
_cell.angle_beta   90.00
_cell.angle_gamma   90.00
#
_symmetry.space_group_name_H-M   'P 1'
#
loop_
_entity.id
_entity.type
_entity.pdbx_description
1 polymer ?
#
loop_
_entity_poly.entity_id
_entity_poly.type
_entity_poly.pdbx_seq_one_letter_code
_entity_poly.pdbx_strand_id
1 'polypeptide(L)' 'MRKSSPQLFRKLEKLLDELREHPYTGTGHPEQLRYLEGVWSRQLDKKNRIRYMVNETTVIVFIISAWGHYDDK' A
#
# COMPACT_ATOMS: atom_id res chain seq x y z
N MET A 1 -7.67 -18.84 -11.85
CA MET A 1 -7.84 -17.67 -10.96
C MET A 1 -7.11 -18.00 -9.65
N ARG A 2 -5.84 -17.59 -9.51
CA ARG A 2 -4.96 -18.07 -8.42
C ARG A 2 -5.37 -17.41 -7.09
N LYS A 3 -5.47 -18.23 -6.03
CA LYS A 3 -5.98 -17.86 -4.71
C LYS A 3 -5.27 -16.62 -4.16
N SER A 4 -6.03 -15.55 -3.95
CA SER A 4 -5.69 -14.45 -3.05
C SER A 4 -5.18 -15.04 -1.74
N SER A 5 -3.98 -14.66 -1.27
CA SER A 5 -3.54 -15.06 0.07
C SER A 5 -4.45 -14.38 1.10
N PRO A 6 -5.21 -15.13 1.91
CA PRO A 6 -6.08 -14.52 2.92
C PRO A 6 -5.30 -13.68 3.94
N GLN A 7 -4.03 -14.01 4.17
CA GLN A 7 -3.16 -13.21 5.06
C GLN A 7 -2.81 -11.86 4.45
N LEU A 8 -2.53 -11.82 3.14
CA LEU A 8 -2.23 -10.57 2.44
C LEU A 8 -3.44 -9.63 2.44
N PHE A 9 -4.64 -10.19 2.22
CA PHE A 9 -5.87 -9.42 2.26
C PHE A 9 -6.12 -8.80 3.65
N ARG A 10 -5.98 -9.57 4.73
CA ARG A 10 -6.11 -9.05 6.10
C ARG A 10 -5.09 -7.97 6.44
N LYS A 11 -3.86 -8.08 5.92
CA LYS A 11 -2.84 -7.02 6.07
C LYS A 11 -3.25 -5.76 5.33
N LEU A 12 -3.80 -5.90 4.13
CA LEU A 12 -4.28 -4.78 3.35
C LEU A 12 -5.42 -4.06 4.07
N GLU A 13 -6.42 -4.79 4.59
CA GLU A 13 -7.53 -4.19 5.35
C GLU A 13 -7.02 -3.37 6.54
N LYS A 14 -6.13 -3.94 7.35
CA LYS A 14 -5.54 -3.22 8.50
C LYS A 14 -4.80 -1.95 8.09
N LEU A 15 -4.07 -2.02 6.97
CA LEU A 15 -3.28 -0.90 6.48
C LEU A 15 -4.19 0.19 5.86
N LEU A 16 -5.30 -0.19 5.21
CA LEU A 16 -6.33 0.73 4.75
C LEU A 16 -7.05 1.43 5.92
N ASP A 17 -7.31 0.72 7.02
CA ASP A 17 -7.87 1.31 8.23
C ASP A 17 -6.91 2.33 8.84
N GLU A 18 -5.63 1.97 8.99
CA GLU A 18 -4.58 2.87 9.51
C GLU A 18 -4.42 4.12 8.65
N LEU A 19 -4.50 4.01 7.32
CA LEU A 19 -4.35 5.15 6.41
C LEU A 19 -5.37 6.26 6.62
N ARG A 20 -6.54 5.96 7.18
CA ARG A 20 -7.57 6.97 7.45
C ARG A 20 -7.14 7.93 8.56
N GLU A 21 -6.41 7.44 9.55
CA GLU A 21 -6.00 8.20 10.74
C GLU A 21 -4.54 8.67 10.64
N HIS A 22 -3.67 7.84 10.05
CA HIS A 22 -2.24 8.03 10.00
C HIS A 22 -1.72 7.87 8.58
N PRO A 23 -2.02 8.80 7.65
CA PRO A 23 -1.64 8.65 6.26
C PRO A 23 -0.12 8.76 6.00
N TYR A 24 0.65 9.41 6.88
CA TYR A 24 2.10 9.63 6.67
C TYR A 24 3.01 8.84 7.63
N THR A 25 2.42 8.09 8.57
CA THR A 25 3.12 7.37 9.63
C THR A 25 2.51 5.99 9.86
N GLY A 26 3.18 5.15 10.65
CA GLY A 26 2.66 3.82 11.01
C GLY A 26 3.29 2.69 10.23
N THR A 27 2.54 1.62 10.02
CA THR A 27 3.05 0.35 9.49
C THR A 27 3.39 0.39 8.00
N GLY A 28 4.31 -0.49 7.60
CA GLY A 28 4.71 -0.61 6.20
C GLY A 28 5.65 0.50 5.73
N HIS A 29 6.36 1.20 6.62
CA HIS A 29 7.37 2.20 6.29
C HIS A 29 6.89 3.21 5.22
N PRO A 30 6.00 4.15 5.61
CA PRO A 30 5.48 5.14 4.69
C PRO A 30 6.61 5.99 4.11
N GLU A 31 6.71 6.02 2.78
CA GLU A 31 7.75 6.71 2.04
C GLU A 31 7.12 7.57 0.94
N GLN A 32 7.44 8.86 0.90
CA GLN A 32 7.09 9.71 -0.24
C GLN A 32 7.98 9.33 -1.43
N LEU A 33 7.37 9.13 -2.61
CA LEU A 33 8.11 8.75 -3.80
C LEU A 33 8.85 9.96 -4.37
N ARG A 34 10.16 9.81 -4.52
CA ARG A 34 11.09 10.89 -4.94
C ARG A 34 10.68 11.61 -6.23
N TYR A 35 10.12 10.89 -7.20
CA TYR A 35 9.80 11.42 -8.53
C TYR A 35 8.30 11.58 -8.78
N LEU A 36 7.46 11.35 -7.77
CA LEU A 36 6.01 11.47 -7.87
C LEU A 36 5.52 12.25 -6.65
N GLU A 37 5.53 13.57 -6.77
CA GLU A 37 5.10 14.48 -5.71
C GLU A 37 3.66 14.18 -5.30
N GLY A 38 3.38 14.21 -3.99
CA GLY A 38 2.09 13.83 -3.42
C GLY A 38 1.80 12.32 -3.39
N VAL A 39 2.62 11.47 -4.01
CA VAL A 39 2.46 10.01 -3.99
C VAL A 39 3.31 9.38 -2.90
N TRP A 40 2.65 8.57 -2.09
CA TRP A 40 3.25 7.81 -1.01
C TRP A 40 3.21 6.32 -1.32
N SER A 41 4.14 5.59 -0.70
CA SER A 41 4.26 4.15 -0.80
C SER A 41 4.31 3.54 0.61
N ARG A 42 3.62 2.42 0.81
CA ARG A 42 3.79 1.56 1.99
C ARG A 42 3.98 0.11 1.59
N GLN A 43 4.82 -0.58 2.33
CA GLN A 43 5.06 -2.01 2.21
C GLN A 43 3.89 -2.82 2.77
N LEU A 44 3.34 -3.70 1.94
CA LEU A 44 2.32 -4.67 2.34
C LEU A 44 2.96 -6.01 2.72
N ASP A 45 3.98 -6.43 1.96
CA ASP A 45 4.90 -7.51 2.28
C ASP A 45 6.26 -7.32 1.59
N LYS A 46 7.15 -8.32 1.62
CA LYS A 46 8.48 -8.24 1.00
C LYS A 46 8.46 -7.87 -0.50
N LYS A 47 7.41 -8.25 -1.23
CA LYS A 47 7.28 -8.07 -2.69
C LYS A 47 6.25 -7.01 -3.07
N ASN A 48 5.23 -6.79 -2.24
CA ASN A 48 4.07 -5.95 -2.54
C ASN A 48 4.15 -4.61 -1.80
N ARG A 49 3.85 -3.52 -2.52
CA ARG A 49 3.70 -2.17 -1.96
C ARG A 49 2.38 -1.57 -2.41
N ILE A 50 1.69 -0.88 -1.51
CA ILE A 50 0.59 0.02 -1.90
C ILE A 50 1.16 1.38 -2.25
N ARG A 51 0.50 2.07 -3.17
CA ARG A 51 0.73 3.50 -3.44
C ARG A 51 -0.54 4.26 -3.13
N TYR A 52 -0.44 5.52 -2.72
CA TYR A 52 -1.61 6.34 -2.39
C TYR A 52 -1.28 7.82 -2.43
N MET A 53 -2.32 8.64 -2.48
CA MET A 53 -2.24 10.08 -2.33
C MET A 53 -3.16 10.52 -1.19
N VAL A 54 -2.82 11.63 -0.57
CA VAL A 54 -3.60 12.20 0.52
C VAL A 54 -4.06 13.56 0.04
N ASN A 55 -5.37 13.72 -0.12
CA ASN A 55 -5.96 15.04 -0.30
C ASN A 55 -6.34 15.54 1.10
N GLU A 56 -6.11 16.83 1.37
CA GLU A 56 -6.33 17.48 2.67
C GLU A 56 -7.75 17.29 3.22
N THR A 57 -8.72 16.94 2.36
CA THR A 57 -10.10 16.62 2.75
C THR A 57 -10.45 15.14 2.61
N THR A 58 -9.67 14.33 1.89
CA THR A 58 -9.99 12.91 1.60
C THR A 58 -8.73 12.11 1.28
N VAL A 59 -8.50 11.00 2.00
CA VAL A 59 -7.42 10.08 1.64
C VAL A 59 -7.82 9.31 0.38
N ILE A 60 -7.12 9.52 -0.74
CA ILE A 60 -7.39 8.82 -2.01
C ILE A 60 -6.30 7.75 -2.24
N VAL A 61 -6.63 6.50 -1.93
CA VAL A 61 -5.71 5.38 -2.06
C VAL A 61 -5.75 4.79 -3.47
N PHE A 62 -4.77 5.12 -4.31
CA PHE A 62 -4.57 4.50 -5.63
C PHE A 62 -3.69 3.26 -5.53
N ILE A 63 -4.28 2.07 -5.45
CA ILE A 63 -3.51 0.82 -5.50
C ILE A 63 -3.04 0.59 -6.95
N ILE A 64 -1.90 1.18 -7.31
CA ILE A 64 -1.34 1.15 -8.67
C ILE A 64 -0.85 -0.28 -9.03
N SER A 65 -0.46 -1.08 -8.04
CA SER A 65 -0.12 -2.50 -8.23
C SER A 65 0.01 -3.24 -6.89
N ALA A 66 -0.48 -4.48 -6.82
CA ALA A 66 -0.04 -5.49 -5.85
C ALA A 66 0.68 -6.58 -6.66
N TRP A 67 1.88 -6.27 -7.13
CA TRP A 67 2.67 -7.18 -7.97
C TRP A 67 3.63 -7.99 -7.10
N GLY A 68 3.29 -9.25 -6.87
CA GLY A 68 4.28 -10.27 -6.54
C GLY A 68 4.80 -10.85 -7.85
N HIS A 69 6.09 -10.71 -8.14
CA HIS A 69 6.76 -11.61 -9.08
C HIS A 69 6.63 -13.03 -8.52
N TYR A 70 5.71 -13.80 -9.10
CA TYR A 70 5.52 -15.24 -8.85
C TYR A 70 6.26 -16.11 -9.87
N ASP A 71 7.19 -15.52 -10.64
CA ASP A 71 7.99 -16.21 -11.67
C ASP A 71 9.43 -16.52 -11.23
N ASP A 72 9.69 -16.65 -9.93
CA ASP A 72 10.89 -17.37 -9.50
C ASP A 72 10.52 -18.85 -9.36
N LYS A 73 10.73 -19.60 -10.44
CA LYS A 73 10.91 -21.05 -10.42
C LYS A 73 12.35 -21.35 -10.80
#